data_AF-A0A927RFQ8-F1
#
_entry.id   AF-A0A927RFQ8-F1
#
_cell.length_a   1.000
_cell.length_b   1.000
_cell.length_c   1.000
_cell.angle_alpha   90.00
_cell.angle_beta   90.00
_cell.angle_gamma   90.00
#
_symmetry.space_group_name_H-M   'P 1'
#
loop_
_entity.id
_entity.type
_entity.pdbx_description
1 polymer ?
#
loop_
_entity_poly.entity_id
_entity_poly.type
_entity_poly.pdbx_seq_one_letter_code
_entity_poly.pdbx_strand_id
1 'polypeptide(L)'
;MNQQQSVIHSDKRQWLEKVHQQRKNRSLTIGIQTINFLVELGIPVTYHNISEHSKAVDEKGKGIHQNTIKRNELNFRTLKSANKP
;
A
#
# COMPACT_ATOMS: atom_id res chain seq x y z
N MET A 1 24.27 -29.57 -38.65
CA MET A 1 23.85 -28.16 -38.65
C MET A 1 22.48 -28.06 -38.00
N ASN A 2 22.33 -27.09 -37.08
CA ASN A 2 21.09 -26.35 -36.77
C ASN A 2 19.89 -27.13 -36.19
N GLN A 3 19.25 -26.74 -35.07
CA GLN A 3 19.20 -25.45 -34.38
C GLN A 3 19.02 -25.67 -32.87
N GLN A 4 19.82 -24.99 -32.06
CA GLN A 4 19.51 -24.74 -30.67
C GLN A 4 18.25 -23.87 -30.63
N GLN A 5 17.14 -24.41 -30.13
CA GLN A 5 15.97 -23.62 -29.79
C GLN A 5 16.34 -22.73 -28.60
N SER A 6 16.71 -21.48 -28.88
CA SER A 6 16.74 -20.43 -27.86
C SER A 6 15.29 -20.10 -27.47
N VAL A 7 14.73 -20.86 -26.52
CA VAL A 7 13.46 -20.49 -25.88
C VAL A 7 13.75 -19.26 -25.02
N ILE A 8 13.47 -18.09 -25.60
CA ILE A 8 13.57 -16.79 -24.94
C ILE A 8 12.65 -16.82 -23.71
N HIS A 9 13.24 -16.90 -22.51
CA HIS A 9 12.53 -16.83 -21.23
C HIS A 9 12.39 -15.39 -20.70
N SER A 10 12.52 -14.35 -21.53
CA SER A 10 12.56 -12.96 -21.07
C SER A 10 11.20 -12.27 -20.91
N ASP A 11 10.09 -12.88 -21.33
CA ASP A 11 8.72 -12.32 -21.13
C ASP A 11 8.06 -12.73 -19.82
N LYS A 12 8.75 -13.52 -19.00
CA LYS A 12 8.23 -13.99 -17.72
C LYS A 12 8.14 -12.81 -16.74
N ARG A 13 6.91 -12.31 -16.59
CA ARG A 13 6.34 -11.66 -15.38
C ARG A 13 6.23 -10.13 -15.36
N GLN A 14 6.38 -9.41 -16.47
CA GLN A 14 6.12 -7.96 -16.48
C GLN A 14 4.70 -7.59 -16.01
N TRP A 15 3.70 -8.41 -16.34
CA TRP A 15 2.33 -8.22 -15.86
C TRP A 15 2.19 -8.42 -14.34
N LEU A 16 2.94 -9.35 -13.75
CA LEU A 16 2.95 -9.59 -12.30
C LEU A 16 3.56 -8.40 -11.57
N GLU A 17 4.64 -7.83 -12.09
CA GLU A 17 5.28 -6.64 -11.52
C GLU A 17 4.33 -5.45 -11.56
N LYS A 18 3.67 -5.21 -12.70
CA LYS A 18 2.64 -4.16 -12.84
C LYS A 18 1.51 -4.34 -11.84
N VAL A 19 0.97 -5.55 -11.69
CA VAL A 19 -0.11 -5.85 -10.74
C VAL A 19 0.37 -5.67 -9.29
N HIS A 20 1.59 -6.10 -8.97
CA HIS A 20 2.18 -5.92 -7.66
C HIS A 20 2.31 -4.43 -7.32
N GLN A 21 2.88 -3.64 -8.24
CA GLN A 21 3.05 -2.21 -8.07
C GLN A 21 1.71 -1.48 -7.92
N GLN A 22 0.70 -1.86 -8.70
CA GLN A 22 -0.64 -1.29 -8.59
C GLN A 22 -1.27 -1.57 -7.21
N ARG A 23 -1.14 -2.79 -6.69
CA ARG A 23 -1.63 -3.15 -5.34
C ARG A 23 -0.87 -2.41 -4.24
N LYS A 24 0.44 -2.23 -4.41
CA LYS A 24 1.28 -1.46 -3.50
C LYS A 24 0.85 0.00 -3.47
N ASN A 25 0.75 0.65 -4.64
CA ASN A 25 0.32 2.03 -4.77
C ASN A 25 -1.06 2.26 -4.16
N ARG A 26 -2.03 1.38 -4.47
CA ARG A 26 -3.37 1.44 -3.88
C ARG A 26 -3.34 1.41 -2.36
N SER A 27 -2.55 0.51 -1.78
CA SER A 27 -2.45 0.38 -0.31
C SER A 27 -1.78 1.61 0.32
N LEU A 28 -0.86 2.26 -0.38
CA LEU A 28 -0.25 3.51 0.09
C LEU A 28 -1.27 4.66 0.05
N THR A 29 -1.99 4.84 -1.05
CA THR A 29 -2.99 5.90 -1.21
C THR A 29 -4.06 5.81 -0.13
N ILE A 30 -4.67 4.62 0.07
CA ILE A 30 -5.70 4.43 1.09
C ILE A 30 -5.11 4.70 2.49
N GLY A 31 -3.87 4.29 2.76
CA GLY A 31 -3.24 4.51 4.06
C GLY A 31 -3.01 5.99 4.34
N ILE A 32 -2.57 6.77 3.36
CA ILE A 32 -2.35 8.22 3.50
C ILE A 32 -3.69 8.92 3.77
N GLN A 33 -4.70 8.63 2.96
CA GLN A 33 -6.03 9.20 3.12
C GLN A 33 -6.64 8.86 4.49
N THR A 34 -6.46 7.61 4.94
CA THR A 34 -6.92 7.18 6.27
C THR A 34 -6.19 7.91 7.38
N ILE A 35 -4.87 8.12 7.26
CA ILE A 35 -4.12 8.88 8.27
C ILE A 35 -4.60 10.33 8.33
N ASN A 36 -4.78 10.98 7.18
CA ASN A 36 -5.32 12.35 7.14
C ASN A 36 -6.69 12.42 7.80
N PHE A 37 -7.58 11.48 7.48
CA PHE A 37 -8.89 11.36 8.11
C PHE A 37 -8.81 11.19 9.65
N LEU A 38 -7.90 10.34 10.13
CA LEU A 38 -7.70 10.16 11.58
C LEU A 38 -7.17 11.42 12.25
N VAL A 39 -6.24 12.13 11.59
CA VAL A 39 -5.68 13.39 12.09
C VAL A 39 -6.76 14.48 12.16
N GLU A 40 -7.58 14.62 11.12
CA GLU A 40 -8.69 15.58 11.09
C GLU A 40 -9.74 15.31 12.19
N LEU A 41 -9.98 14.05 12.52
CA LEU A 41 -10.88 13.66 13.61
C LEU A 41 -10.23 13.67 15.00
N GLY A 42 -8.93 13.95 15.10
CA GLY A 42 -8.18 13.89 16.36
C GLY A 42 -8.05 12.47 16.93
N ILE A 43 -8.27 11.43 16.11
CA ILE A 43 -8.13 10.03 16.51
C ILE A 43 -6.65 9.64 16.46
N PRO A 44 -6.12 8.91 17.46
CA PRO A 44 -4.74 8.46 17.45
C PRO A 44 -4.39 7.65 16.19
N VAL A 45 -3.32 8.04 15.51
CA VAL A 45 -2.84 7.33 14.32
C VAL A 45 -2.08 6.07 14.76
N THR A 46 -2.81 4.96 14.87
CA THR A 46 -2.28 3.63 15.20
C THR A 46 -2.52 2.64 14.05
N TYR A 47 -1.75 1.55 13.98
CA TYR A 47 -2.00 0.51 12.97
C TYR A 47 -3.40 -0.08 13.06
N HIS A 48 -3.95 -0.16 14.28
CA HIS A 48 -5.32 -0.61 14.51
C HIS A 48 -6.32 0.34 13.87
N ASN A 49 -6.27 1.62 14.22
CA ASN A 49 -7.21 2.62 13.73
C ASN A 49 -7.11 2.79 12.21
N ILE A 50 -5.90 2.75 11.64
CA ILE A 50 -5.74 2.78 10.19
C ILE A 50 -6.40 1.56 9.56
N SER A 51 -6.19 0.35 10.11
CA SER A 51 -6.79 -0.86 9.55
C SER A 51 -8.32 -0.84 9.65
N GLU A 52 -8.86 -0.31 10.74
CA GLU A 52 -10.30 -0.20 10.99
C GLU A 52 -10.97 0.83 10.05
N HIS A 53 -10.42 2.03 9.98
CA HIS A 53 -11.00 3.14 9.21
C HIS A 53 -10.66 3.10 7.72
N SER A 54 -9.65 2.34 7.30
CA SER A 54 -9.27 2.24 5.88
C SER A 54 -10.37 1.69 4.98
N LYS A 55 -11.33 0.90 5.51
CA LYS A 55 -12.47 0.41 4.73
C LYS A 55 -13.43 1.52 4.33
N ALA A 56 -13.61 2.54 5.18
CA ALA A 56 -14.50 3.66 4.91
C ALA A 56 -13.94 4.58 3.81
N VAL A 57 -12.61 4.63 3.69
CA VAL A 57 -11.88 5.47 2.72
C VAL A 57 -11.66 4.75 1.38
N ASP A 58 -11.64 3.42 1.39
CA ASP A 58 -11.46 2.60 0.20
C ASP A 58 -12.76 2.48 -0.60
N GLU A 59 -12.77 3.01 -1.83
CA GLU A 59 -13.89 2.91 -2.78
C GLU A 59 -14.35 1.46 -3.04
N LYS A 60 -13.47 0.47 -2.86
CA LYS A 60 -13.79 -0.96 -3.04
C LYS A 60 -14.25 -1.65 -1.74
N GLY A 61 -14.26 -0.94 -0.61
CA GLY A 61 -14.67 -1.45 0.71
C GLY A 61 -13.78 -2.54 1.31
N LYS A 62 -12.57 -2.77 0.77
CA LYS A 62 -11.66 -3.82 1.25
C LYS A 62 -10.76 -3.33 2.39
N GLY A 63 -10.40 -2.05 2.38
CA GLY A 63 -9.46 -1.45 3.32
C GLY A 63 -8.04 -2.02 3.18
N ILE A 64 -7.25 -1.84 4.24
CA ILE A 64 -5.88 -2.33 4.35
C ILE A 64 -5.72 -3.08 5.67
N HIS A 65 -5.07 -4.24 5.63
CA HIS A 65 -4.73 -5.01 6.82
C HIS A 65 -3.49 -4.46 7.53
N GLN A 66 -3.42 -4.59 8.85
CA GLN A 66 -2.28 -4.14 9.68
C GLN A 66 -0.90 -4.58 9.15
N ASN A 67 -0.76 -5.83 8.70
CA ASN A 67 0.51 -6.33 8.15
C ASN A 67 0.98 -5.56 6.90
N THR A 68 0.04 -5.09 6.07
CA THR A 68 0.35 -4.28 4.88
C THR A 68 0.78 -2.88 5.28
N ILE A 69 0.24 -2.35 6.38
CA ILE A 69 0.64 -1.05 6.94
C ILE A 69 2.06 -1.15 7.53
N LYS A 70 2.32 -2.20 8.33
CA LYS A 70 3.65 -2.48 8.91
C LYS A 70 4.74 -2.62 7.85
N ARG A 71 4.47 -3.39 6.79
CA ARG A 71 5.43 -3.58 5.68
C ARG A 71 5.72 -2.31 4.88
N ASN A 72 4.83 -1.31 4.93
CA ASN A 72 4.99 -0.02 4.29
C ASN A 72 5.35 1.10 5.30
N GLU A 73 5.76 0.76 6.52
CA GLU A 73 6.03 1.69 7.62
C GLU A 73 6.95 2.87 7.25
N LEU A 74 7.91 2.64 6.35
CA LEU A 74 8.84 3.67 5.90
C LEU A 74 8.13 4.87 5.23
N ASN A 75 6.96 4.63 4.61
CA ASN A 75 6.19 5.67 3.90
C ASN A 75 5.19 6.41 4.80
N PHE A 76 4.83 5.87 5.96
CA PHE A 76 3.86 6.49 6.88
C PHE A 76 4.52 7.22 8.07
N ARG A 77 5.83 7.04 8.28
CA ARG A 77 6.58 7.70 9.36
C ARG A 77 6.65 9.22 9.24
N THR A 78 6.52 9.79 8.05
CA THR A 78 6.58 11.24 7.81
C THR A 78 5.36 12.00 8.34
N LEU A 79 4.22 11.34 8.54
CA LEU A 79 2.99 11.98 9.03
C LEU A 79 2.96 12.15 10.56
N LYS A 80 3.79 11.39 11.29
CA LYS A 80 3.84 11.44 12.77
C LYS A 80 4.62 12.66 13.30
N SER A 81 5.47 13.27 12.48
CA SER A 81 6.33 14.39 12.87
C SER A 81 5.71 15.77 12.63
N ALA A 82 4.56 15.85 11.94
CA ALA A 82 3.89 17.12 11.61
C ALA A 82 2.93 17.62 12.71
N ASN A 83 2.63 16.79 13.72
CA ASN A 83 1.73 17.11 14.83
C ASN A 83 2.41 16.88 16.18
N LYS A 84 3.59 17.48 16.36
CA LYS A 84 4.16 17.69 17.70
C LYS A 84 3.84 19.14 18.08
N PRO A 85 3.25 19.40 19.26
CA PRO A 85 2.91 20.76 19.69
C PRO A 85 4.14 21.67 19.78
#